data_AF-A0A2D6BIA3-F1
#
_entry.id   AF-A0A2D6BIA3-F1
#
_cell.length_a   1.000
_cell.length_b   1.000
_cell.length_c   1.000
_cell.angle_alpha   90.00
_cell.angle_beta   90.00
_cell.angle_gamma   90.00
#
_symmetry.space_group_name_H-M   'P 1'
#
loop_
_entity.id
_entity.type
_entity.pdbx_description
1 polymer ?
#
loop_
_entity_poly.entity_id
_entity_poly.type
_entity_poly.pdbx_seq_one_letter_code
_entity_poly.pdbx_strand_id
1 'polypeptide(L)'
;ARRAALGIPADYDDYWHYQRFYREDLPQRTRAQVMDFHGYLPDQILTKVDRASMAVSLEARVPLLATRLIEFAFSIPEHHRFSNDRLKGVMKDAYAGVLPAPILARGKKGFSIPLSKWRSGLLHGEASRQEYILKHLFGVDL
;
A
#
# COMPACT_ATOMS: atom_id res chain seq x y z
N ALA A 1 26.01 10.66 8.76
CA ALA A 1 26.06 11.83 7.85
C ALA A 1 24.69 12.51 7.68
N ARG A 2 23.68 11.87 7.08
CA ARG A 2 22.38 12.53 6.79
C ARG A 2 21.46 12.77 7.99
N ARG A 3 21.38 11.84 8.96
CA ARG A 3 20.57 12.00 10.20
C ARG A 3 21.05 13.18 11.06
N ALA A 4 22.37 13.25 11.27
CA ALA A 4 23.00 14.36 12.00
C ALA A 4 22.72 15.72 11.34
N ALA A 5 22.75 15.79 9.99
CA ALA A 5 22.42 17.02 9.26
C ALA A 5 20.94 17.45 9.40
N LEU A 6 20.05 16.52 9.72
CA LEU A 6 18.62 16.78 9.96
C LEU A 6 18.28 16.92 11.46
N GLY A 7 19.28 16.91 12.35
CA GLY A 7 19.07 16.97 13.80
C GLY A 7 18.37 15.74 14.38
N ILE A 8 18.35 14.61 13.66
CA ILE A 8 17.72 13.37 14.15
C ILE A 8 18.67 12.67 15.13
N PRO A 9 18.24 12.36 16.37
CA PRO A 9 19.05 11.64 17.34
C PRO A 9 19.58 10.31 16.80
N ALA A 10 20.79 9.93 17.23
CA ALA A 10 21.42 8.67 16.80
C ALA A 10 20.66 7.43 17.28
N ASP A 11 19.97 7.56 18.40
CA ASP A 11 19.12 6.55 19.05
C ASP A 11 17.64 6.65 18.64
N TYR A 12 17.28 7.53 17.70
CA TYR A 12 15.91 7.62 17.21
C TYR A 12 15.49 6.32 16.53
N ASP A 13 14.47 5.67 17.08
CA ASP A 13 13.86 4.46 16.53
C ASP A 13 12.96 4.80 15.35
N ASP A 14 13.39 4.48 14.13
CA ASP A 14 12.61 4.71 12.91
C ASP A 14 11.31 3.89 12.86
N TYR A 15 11.18 2.88 13.73
CA TYR A 15 10.10 1.92 13.73
C TYR A 15 9.13 2.08 14.91
N TRP A 16 9.33 3.07 15.78
CA TRP A 16 8.53 3.23 17.01
C TRP A 16 7.02 3.19 16.72
N HIS A 17 6.58 3.84 15.65
CA HIS A 17 5.17 3.93 15.24
C HIS A 17 4.60 2.59 14.76
N TYR A 18 5.45 1.75 14.19
CA TYR A 18 5.08 0.43 13.68
C TYR A 18 5.15 -0.65 14.77
N GLN A 19 6.09 -0.52 15.71
CA GLN A 19 6.29 -1.50 16.78
C GLN A 19 5.04 -1.69 17.64
N ARG A 20 4.26 -0.63 17.90
CA ARG A 20 3.01 -0.71 18.67
C ARG A 20 1.94 -1.62 18.04
N PHE A 21 2.04 -1.93 16.76
CA PHE A 21 1.11 -2.80 16.05
C PHE A 21 1.67 -4.20 15.79
N TYR A 22 2.93 -4.44 16.17
CA TYR A 22 3.57 -5.72 15.97
C TYR A 22 3.03 -6.74 17.00
N ARG A 23 2.54 -7.87 16.49
CA ARG A 23 1.84 -8.89 17.28
C ARG A 23 2.55 -10.24 17.16
N GLU A 24 3.56 -10.47 17.99
CA GLU A 24 4.39 -11.67 17.93
C GLU A 24 3.60 -12.97 18.06
N ASP A 25 2.48 -12.92 18.78
CA ASP A 25 1.56 -14.02 19.04
C ASP A 25 0.78 -14.50 17.81
N LEU A 26 0.78 -13.73 16.72
CA LEU A 26 0.03 -14.07 15.50
C LEU A 26 0.90 -14.81 14.46
N PRO A 27 0.28 -15.62 13.58
CA PRO A 27 0.96 -16.22 12.43
C PRO A 27 1.60 -15.17 11.50
N GLN A 28 2.69 -15.54 10.81
CA GLN A 28 3.57 -14.59 10.12
C GLN A 28 2.85 -13.67 9.12
N ARG A 29 1.95 -14.20 8.28
CA ARG A 29 1.27 -13.39 7.25
C ARG A 29 0.21 -12.50 7.89
N THR A 30 -0.43 -12.99 8.95
CA THR A 30 -1.39 -12.25 9.77
C THR A 30 -0.72 -11.07 10.44
N ARG A 31 0.49 -11.25 11.00
CA ARG A 31 1.31 -10.14 11.53
C ARG A 31 1.55 -9.06 10.48
N ALA A 32 1.98 -9.46 9.29
CA ALA A 32 2.22 -8.52 8.20
C ALA A 32 0.94 -7.76 7.80
N GLN A 33 -0.22 -8.43 7.78
CA GLN A 33 -1.51 -7.79 7.50
C GLN A 33 -1.93 -6.80 8.59
N VAL A 34 -1.73 -7.11 9.88
CA VAL A 34 -2.03 -6.20 10.99
C VAL A 34 -1.15 -4.96 10.92
N MET A 35 0.14 -5.14 10.67
CA MET A 35 1.10 -4.05 10.48
C MET A 35 0.72 -3.15 9.29
N ASP A 36 0.32 -3.75 8.16
CA ASP A 36 -0.16 -3.04 6.98
C ASP A 36 -1.43 -2.24 7.29
N PHE A 37 -2.41 -2.87 7.94
CA PHE A 37 -3.72 -2.30 8.25
C PHE A 37 -3.63 -1.07 9.17
N HIS A 38 -2.68 -1.06 10.11
CA HIS A 38 -2.50 0.05 11.05
C HIS A 38 -1.42 1.06 10.66
N GLY A 39 -0.56 0.73 9.70
CA GLY A 39 0.54 1.58 9.26
C GLY A 39 0.43 1.93 7.79
N TYR A 40 1.03 1.12 6.92
CA TYR A 40 1.18 1.44 5.50
C TYR A 40 -0.14 1.79 4.78
N LEU A 41 -1.22 1.05 5.06
CA LEU A 41 -2.52 1.27 4.43
C LEU A 41 -3.08 2.67 4.75
N PRO A 42 -3.32 3.06 6.02
CA PRO A 42 -3.82 4.40 6.34
C PRO A 42 -2.80 5.51 6.05
N ASP A 43 -1.54 5.30 6.40
CA ASP A 43 -0.53 6.37 6.39
C ASP A 43 -0.04 6.72 4.97
N GLN A 44 -0.12 5.77 4.03
CA GLN A 44 0.41 5.96 2.67
C GLN A 44 -0.68 5.78 1.61
N ILE A 45 -1.34 4.63 1.59
CA ILE A 45 -2.24 4.27 0.48
C ILE A 45 -3.53 5.09 0.52
N LEU A 46 -4.25 5.05 1.64
CA LEU A 46 -5.54 5.74 1.79
C LEU A 46 -5.34 7.25 1.73
N THR A 47 -4.34 7.77 2.45
CA THR A 47 -3.99 9.20 2.42
C THR A 47 -3.71 9.70 1.00
N LYS A 48 -2.96 8.95 0.19
CA LYS A 48 -2.67 9.35 -1.20
C LYS A 48 -3.93 9.35 -2.07
N VAL A 49 -4.75 8.30 -1.97
CA VAL A 49 -5.96 8.16 -2.79
C VAL A 49 -6.95 9.27 -2.45
N ASP A 50 -7.20 9.50 -1.17
CA ASP A 50 -8.12 10.52 -0.67
C ASP A 50 -7.71 11.92 -1.12
N ARG A 51 -6.45 12.32 -0.89
CA ARG A 51 -5.96 13.63 -1.32
C ARG A 51 -6.04 13.83 -2.82
N ALA A 52 -5.71 12.80 -3.60
CA ALA A 52 -5.75 12.88 -5.06
C ALA A 52 -7.18 12.97 -5.61
N SER A 53 -8.13 12.20 -5.04
CA SER A 53 -9.51 12.23 -5.52
C SER A 53 -10.24 13.50 -5.07
N MET A 54 -10.03 13.95 -3.83
CA MET A 54 -10.65 15.15 -3.30
C MET A 54 -10.13 16.43 -3.96
N ALA A 55 -8.89 16.46 -4.45
CA ALA A 55 -8.37 17.57 -5.26
C ALA A 55 -9.20 17.85 -6.52
N VAL A 56 -9.99 16.88 -6.99
CA VAL A 56 -10.90 16.99 -8.14
C VAL A 56 -12.36 16.74 -7.76
N SER A 57 -12.73 16.94 -6.49
CA SER A 57 -14.08 16.75 -5.95
C SER A 57 -14.67 15.34 -6.17
N LEU A 58 -13.82 14.31 -6.20
CA LEU A 58 -14.24 12.91 -6.32
C LEU A 58 -14.08 12.17 -4.98
N GLU A 59 -15.14 11.47 -4.59
CA GLU A 59 -15.11 10.58 -3.43
C GLU A 59 -14.72 9.15 -3.86
N ALA A 60 -13.52 8.70 -3.44
CA ALA A 60 -13.06 7.35 -3.70
C ALA A 60 -13.51 6.38 -2.60
N ARG A 61 -14.38 5.42 -2.95
CA ARG A 61 -14.83 4.37 -2.02
C ARG A 61 -13.89 3.16 -2.04
N VAL A 62 -13.75 2.49 -0.89
CA VAL A 62 -12.90 1.31 -0.69
C VAL A 62 -13.71 0.10 -0.20
N PRO A 63 -14.53 -0.55 -1.04
CA PRO A 63 -15.46 -1.60 -0.60
C PRO A 63 -14.79 -2.78 0.13
N LEU A 64 -13.54 -3.10 -0.21
CA LEU A 64 -12.79 -4.18 0.43
C LEU A 64 -12.36 -3.87 1.88
N LEU A 65 -12.50 -2.62 2.33
CA LEU A 65 -12.24 -2.19 3.72
C LEU A 65 -13.54 -1.98 4.52
N ALA A 66 -14.68 -2.47 4.03
CA ALA A 66 -15.89 -2.46 4.82
C ALA A 66 -15.68 -3.21 6.14
N THR A 67 -16.08 -2.62 7.27
CA THR A 67 -15.83 -3.17 8.63
C THR A 67 -16.20 -4.64 8.73
N ARG A 68 -17.42 -4.99 8.30
CA ARG A 68 -17.92 -6.38 8.32
C ARG A 68 -17.04 -7.35 7.51
N LEU A 69 -16.48 -6.88 6.39
CA LEU A 69 -15.61 -7.71 5.56
C LEU A 69 -14.24 -7.88 6.21
N ILE A 70 -13.70 -6.84 6.85
CA ILE A 70 -12.43 -6.91 7.57
C ILE A 70 -12.56 -7.81 8.80
N GLU A 71 -13.60 -7.65 9.60
CA GLU A 71 -13.90 -8.51 10.75
C GLU A 71 -14.00 -9.98 10.33
N PHE A 72 -14.74 -10.27 9.26
CA PHE A 72 -14.82 -11.61 8.68
C PHE A 72 -13.46 -12.09 8.18
N ALA A 73 -12.70 -11.26 7.48
CA ALA A 73 -11.38 -11.61 6.96
C ALA A 73 -10.33 -11.84 8.06
N PHE A 74 -10.51 -11.32 9.28
CA PHE A 74 -9.63 -11.59 10.41
C PHE A 74 -10.14 -12.71 11.33
N SER A 75 -11.42 -13.11 11.24
CA SER A 75 -11.94 -14.28 11.96
C SER A 75 -11.56 -15.61 11.30
N ILE A 76 -11.23 -15.61 10.01
CA ILE A 76 -10.83 -16.83 9.29
C ILE A 76 -9.37 -17.20 9.61
N PRO A 77 -9.06 -18.46 9.96
CA PRO A 77 -7.69 -18.95 10.14
C PRO A 77 -6.78 -18.66 8.94
N GLU A 78 -5.49 -18.36 9.19
CA GLU A 78 -4.54 -17.96 8.14
C GLU A 78 -4.49 -18.94 6.96
N HIS A 79 -4.43 -20.24 7.23
CA HIS A 79 -4.34 -21.27 6.18
C HIS A 79 -5.56 -21.31 5.24
N HIS A 80 -6.75 -20.93 5.73
CA HIS A 80 -7.93 -20.81 4.87
C HIS A 80 -7.90 -19.54 4.02
N ARG A 81 -7.45 -18.41 4.57
CA ARG A 81 -7.31 -17.13 3.83
C ARG A 81 -6.31 -17.25 2.68
N PHE A 82 -5.22 -17.97 2.95
CA PHE A 82 -4.20 -18.36 1.97
C PHE A 82 -4.39 -19.79 1.49
N SER A 83 -5.64 -20.21 1.20
CA SER A 83 -5.99 -21.49 0.60
C SER A 83 -5.03 -21.87 -0.54
N ASN A 84 -4.50 -23.11 -0.53
CA ASN A 84 -3.47 -23.59 -1.47
C ASN A 84 -2.19 -22.73 -1.52
N ASP A 85 -1.83 -22.14 -0.38
CA ASP A 85 -0.69 -21.25 -0.17
C ASP A 85 -0.60 -20.02 -1.11
N ARG A 86 -1.72 -19.65 -1.74
CA ARG A 86 -1.77 -18.54 -2.70
C ARG A 86 -2.27 -17.25 -2.06
N LEU A 87 -1.69 -16.13 -2.51
CA LEU A 87 -2.19 -14.80 -2.19
C LEU A 87 -3.63 -14.64 -2.68
N LYS A 88 -4.47 -14.01 -1.84
CA LYS A 88 -5.91 -13.83 -2.08
C LYS A 88 -6.65 -15.17 -2.25
N GLY A 89 -6.18 -16.24 -1.60
CA GLY A 89 -6.66 -17.61 -1.79
C GLY A 89 -8.18 -17.73 -1.63
N VAL A 90 -8.72 -17.40 -0.46
CA VAL A 90 -10.16 -17.48 -0.19
C VAL A 90 -11.00 -16.60 -1.14
N MET A 91 -10.50 -15.42 -1.50
CA MET A 91 -11.18 -14.54 -2.45
C MET A 91 -11.20 -15.16 -3.85
N LYS A 92 -10.10 -15.75 -4.30
CA LYS A 92 -10.05 -16.44 -5.60
C LYS A 92 -10.96 -17.67 -5.62
N ASP A 93 -11.08 -18.40 -4.51
CA ASP A 93 -12.00 -19.53 -4.37
C ASP A 93 -13.45 -19.07 -4.44
N ALA A 94 -13.80 -18.01 -3.69
CA ALA A 94 -15.15 -17.45 -3.66
C ALA A 94 -15.65 -16.94 -5.02
N TYR A 95 -14.75 -16.54 -5.92
CA TYR A 95 -15.09 -16.08 -7.27
C TYR A 95 -14.88 -17.15 -8.36
N ALA A 96 -14.55 -18.40 -7.99
CA ALA A 96 -14.50 -19.50 -8.94
C ALA A 96 -15.88 -19.70 -9.59
N GLY A 97 -15.93 -19.79 -10.92
CA GLY A 97 -17.19 -19.87 -11.68
C GLY A 97 -17.90 -18.52 -11.87
N VAL A 98 -17.54 -17.47 -11.15
CA VAL A 98 -18.06 -16.09 -11.35
C VAL A 98 -17.13 -15.30 -12.28
N LEU A 99 -15.82 -15.43 -12.11
CA LEU A 99 -14.81 -14.78 -12.95
C LEU A 99 -14.11 -15.78 -13.88
N PRO A 100 -13.68 -15.36 -15.08
CA PRO A 100 -12.90 -16.23 -15.97
C PRO A 100 -11.62 -16.73 -15.29
N ALA A 101 -11.29 -18.01 -15.49
CA ALA A 101 -10.09 -18.63 -14.94
C ALA A 101 -8.79 -17.85 -15.21
N PRO A 102 -8.57 -17.25 -16.40
CA PRO A 102 -7.39 -16.43 -16.65
C PRO A 102 -7.28 -15.19 -15.73
N ILE A 103 -8.40 -14.59 -15.32
CA ILE A 103 -8.42 -13.45 -14.41
C ILE A 103 -8.03 -13.88 -12.99
N LEU A 104 -8.54 -15.02 -12.53
CA LEU A 104 -8.23 -15.59 -11.22
C LEU A 104 -6.77 -16.10 -11.13
N ALA A 105 -6.24 -16.64 -12.23
CA ALA A 105 -4.86 -17.11 -12.34
C ALA A 105 -3.85 -15.96 -12.49
N ARG A 106 -4.30 -14.74 -12.84
CA ARG A 106 -3.41 -13.62 -13.11
C ARG A 106 -2.54 -13.25 -11.89
N GLY A 107 -1.25 -13.05 -12.15
CA GLY A 107 -0.29 -12.56 -11.15
C GLY A 107 -0.63 -11.16 -10.63
N LYS A 108 -0.19 -10.85 -9.40
CA LYS A 108 -0.35 -9.52 -8.80
C LYS A 108 0.44 -8.50 -9.62
N LYS A 109 -0.24 -7.49 -10.16
CA LYS A 109 0.38 -6.25 -10.66
C LYS A 109 0.08 -5.11 -9.70
N GLY A 110 1.13 -4.36 -9.34
CA GLY A 110 0.98 -3.10 -8.62
C GLY A 110 0.61 -1.95 -9.55
N PHE A 111 0.36 -0.79 -8.96
CA PHE A 111 0.06 0.47 -9.66
C PHE A 111 1.32 1.33 -9.82
N SER A 112 2.40 0.72 -10.31
CA SER A 112 3.65 1.45 -10.56
C SER A 112 3.49 2.36 -11.78
N ILE A 113 3.91 3.62 -11.65
CA ILE A 113 4.12 4.50 -12.81
C ILE A 113 5.20 3.89 -13.72
N PRO A 114 5.10 4.03 -15.06
CA PRO A 114 6.02 3.40 -16.00
C PRO A 114 7.36 4.16 -16.03
N LEU A 115 8.12 4.11 -14.93
CA LEU A 115 9.37 4.85 -14.75
C LEU A 115 10.39 4.60 -15.86
N SER A 116 10.46 3.37 -16.38
CA SER A 116 11.35 3.03 -17.50
C SER A 116 11.02 3.80 -18.77
N LYS A 117 9.74 4.18 -18.97
CA LYS A 117 9.30 5.02 -20.10
C LYS A 117 9.51 6.51 -19.87
N TRP A 118 9.78 6.94 -18.64
CA TRP A 118 9.90 8.37 -18.25
C TRP A 118 11.35 8.87 -18.17
N ARG A 119 12.34 7.97 -18.32
CA ARG A 119 13.76 8.31 -18.31
C ARG A 119 14.18 9.34 -19.36
N SER A 120 13.41 9.55 -20.43
CA SER A 120 13.76 10.46 -21.52
C SER A 120 13.26 11.90 -21.34
N GLY A 121 12.64 12.28 -20.22
CA GLY A 121 12.17 13.66 -20.05
C GLY A 121 11.94 14.14 -18.61
N LEU A 122 11.64 13.24 -17.66
CA LEU A 122 11.21 13.61 -16.30
C LEU A 122 12.32 13.65 -15.24
N LEU A 123 13.56 13.30 -15.59
CA LEU A 123 14.65 13.03 -14.62
C LEU A 123 15.94 13.81 -14.92
N HIS A 124 15.85 14.95 -15.59
CA HIS A 124 17.02 15.80 -15.80
C HIS A 124 17.27 16.66 -14.56
N GLY A 125 18.38 16.39 -13.87
CA GLY A 125 19.13 17.35 -13.05
C GLY A 125 18.43 17.94 -11.83
N GLU A 126 18.95 17.60 -10.65
CA GLU A 126 18.85 18.37 -9.39
C GLU A 126 17.55 18.33 -8.56
N ALA A 127 16.40 17.99 -9.14
CA ALA A 127 15.15 17.84 -8.37
C ALA A 127 14.83 16.36 -8.04
N SER A 128 14.30 16.10 -6.84
CA SER A 128 13.74 14.79 -6.51
C SER A 128 12.59 14.43 -7.46
N ARG A 129 12.32 13.13 -7.64
CA ARG A 129 11.21 12.65 -8.50
C ARG A 129 9.87 13.30 -8.14
N GLN A 130 9.65 13.58 -6.86
CA GLN A 130 8.48 14.30 -6.38
C GLN A 130 8.53 15.78 -6.79
N GLU A 131 9.64 16.48 -6.59
CA GLU A 131 9.80 17.89 -6.96
C GLU A 131 9.58 18.14 -8.46
N TYR A 132 10.16 17.30 -9.33
CA TYR A 132 9.96 17.44 -10.77
C TYR A 132 8.47 17.31 -11.13
N ILE A 133 7.79 16.28 -10.60
CA ILE A 133 6.38 16.04 -10.87
C ILE A 133 5.53 17.19 -10.34
N LEU A 134 5.78 17.64 -9.12
CA LEU A 134 5.03 18.74 -8.51
C LEU A 134 5.17 20.02 -9.32
N LYS A 135 6.40 20.35 -9.76
CA LYS A 135 6.65 21.53 -10.59
C LYS A 135 6.05 21.44 -11.99
N HIS A 136 6.32 20.36 -12.72
CA HIS A 136 6.04 20.31 -14.16
C HIS A 136 4.66 19.73 -14.50
N LEU A 137 4.09 18.87 -13.64
CA LEU A 137 2.74 18.32 -13.85
C LEU A 137 1.68 19.07 -13.05
N PHE A 138 2.03 19.61 -11.87
CA PHE A 138 1.07 20.23 -10.97
C PHE A 138 1.30 21.74 -10.74
N GLY A 139 2.33 22.35 -11.33
CA GLY A 139 2.60 23.79 -11.21
C GLY A 139 2.96 24.25 -9.80
N VAL A 140 3.47 23.35 -8.95
CA VAL A 140 3.86 23.65 -7.57
C VAL A 140 5.36 23.91 -7.52
N ASP A 141 5.75 25.16 -7.25
CA ASP A 141 7.13 25.50 -6.94
C ASP A 141 7.42 25.19 -5.46
N LEU A 142 8.46 24.37 -5.22
CA LEU A 142 8.97 23.97 -3.90
C LEU A 142 10.24 24.74 -3.54
#